data_AF-A0A8B9FRV8-F1
#
_entry.id   AF-A0A8B9FRV8-F1
#
_cell.length_a   1.000
_cell.length_b   1.000
_cell.length_c   1.000
_cell.angle_alpha   90.00
_cell.angle_beta   90.00
_cell.angle_gamma   90.00
#
_symmetry.space_group_name_H-M   'P 1'
#
loop_
_entity.id
_entity.type
_entity.pdbx_description
1 polymer ?
#
loop_
_entity_poly.entity_id
_entity_poly.type
_entity_poly.pdbx_seq_one_letter_code
_entity_poly.pdbx_strand_id
1 'polypeptide(L)'
;GKPLNFVRFYLPLLIQKHEKVIYLDDDIIVQGDIQELYDTKLAPGHAAAFSDDCDLPSTHEMVRSVGMQNTYMGFLDYRKQAIRDLGISPSTCSFNPGVIVANMTEWKHQRITKQLEKWMQRNVEENLYSSTLGGGVATSPMLIVFHGKYSAINPMWHIRHLGWSPDAHYSEHFLQEAKLLHWNGRYKPWDYPSVHTDLWENWFIPDPSGKFKLIRPDS
;
A
#
# COMPACT_ATOMS: atom_id res chain seq x y z
N GLY A 1 -16.17 0.81 3.11
CA GLY A 1 -14.78 0.33 3.23
C GLY A 1 -14.68 -0.60 4.43
N LYS A 2 -13.75 -1.57 4.43
CA LYS A 2 -13.50 -2.41 5.61
C LYS A 2 -12.87 -1.54 6.72
N PRO A 3 -13.35 -1.59 7.98
CA PRO A 3 -12.81 -0.76 9.08
C PRO A 3 -11.29 -0.90 9.28
N LEU A 4 -10.75 -2.11 9.01
CA LEU A 4 -9.32 -2.43 9.09
C LEU A 4 -8.44 -1.53 8.20
N ASN A 5 -8.95 -1.05 7.07
CA ASN A 5 -8.17 -0.24 6.13
C ASN A 5 -7.72 1.11 6.73
N PHE A 6 -8.37 1.56 7.81
CA PHE A 6 -8.09 2.83 8.49
C PHE A 6 -7.21 2.67 9.73
N VAL A 7 -6.89 1.45 10.15
CA VAL A 7 -6.03 1.18 11.33
C VAL A 7 -4.69 1.90 11.22
N ARG A 8 -4.10 1.93 10.02
CA ARG A 8 -2.85 2.64 9.73
C ARG A 8 -2.88 4.14 10.00
N PHE A 9 -4.04 4.79 10.08
CA PHE A 9 -4.12 6.22 10.45
C PHE A 9 -3.84 6.44 11.93
N TYR A 10 -4.08 5.41 12.74
CA TYR A 10 -4.08 5.45 14.19
C TYR A 10 -2.88 4.73 14.80
N LEU A 11 -1.84 4.42 13.99
CA LEU A 11 -0.61 3.79 14.49
C LEU A 11 -0.09 4.44 15.80
N PRO A 12 -0.08 5.78 15.97
CA PRO A 12 0.44 6.37 17.21
C PRO A 12 -0.45 6.22 18.43
N LEU A 13 -1.73 5.96 18.23
CA LEU A 13 -2.67 5.66 19.31
C LEU A 13 -2.55 4.19 19.74
N LEU A 14 -2.32 3.30 18.78
CA LEU A 14 -2.21 1.86 18.98
C LEU A 14 -0.84 1.47 19.55
N ILE A 15 0.24 2.06 19.05
CA ILE A 15 1.62 1.77 19.45
C ILE A 15 2.22 2.99 20.15
N GLN A 16 2.08 3.01 21.48
CA GLN A 16 2.47 4.19 22.28
C GLN A 16 3.93 4.17 22.76
N LYS A 17 4.53 2.97 22.86
CA LYS A 17 5.84 2.75 23.51
C LYS A 17 7.05 2.76 22.57
N HIS A 18 6.82 2.82 21.26
CA HIS A 18 7.89 2.76 20.26
C HIS A 18 7.93 4.04 19.44
N GLU A 19 9.13 4.57 19.21
CA GLU A 19 9.35 5.78 18.41
C GLU A 19 9.25 5.51 16.92
N LYS A 20 9.51 4.28 16.49
CA LYS A 20 9.46 3.85 15.10
C LYS A 20 8.78 2.50 14.99
N VAL A 21 7.98 2.30 13.95
CA VAL A 21 7.27 1.04 13.69
C VAL A 21 7.29 0.71 12.21
N ILE A 22 7.17 -0.59 11.91
CA ILE A 22 6.81 -1.08 10.58
C ILE A 22 5.35 -1.49 10.62
N TYR A 23 4.57 -1.05 9.63
CA TYR A 23 3.25 -1.58 9.33
C TYR A 23 3.30 -2.35 8.00
N LEU A 24 2.69 -3.54 7.98
CA LEU A 24 2.54 -4.41 6.83
C LEU A 24 1.07 -4.80 6.69
N ASP A 25 0.53 -4.79 5.46
CA ASP A 25 -0.78 -5.39 5.15
C ASP A 25 -0.74 -6.94 5.33
N ASP A 26 -1.91 -7.57 5.38
CA ASP A 26 -2.09 -8.98 5.76
C ASP A 26 -1.84 -10.00 4.62
N ASP A 27 -1.64 -9.50 3.40
CA ASP A 27 -1.41 -10.21 2.15
C ASP A 27 0.04 -10.08 1.67
N ILE A 28 0.97 -10.15 2.62
CA ILE A 28 2.41 -9.97 2.43
C ILE A 28 3.20 -11.20 2.90
N ILE A 29 4.30 -11.48 2.18
CA ILE A 29 5.38 -12.36 2.64
C ILE A 29 6.65 -11.53 2.79
N VAL A 30 7.31 -11.64 3.95
CA VAL A 30 8.64 -11.07 4.18
C VAL A 30 9.68 -12.16 3.96
N GLN A 31 10.63 -11.91 3.06
CA GLN A 31 11.73 -12.82 2.72
C GLN A 31 13.09 -12.33 3.23
N GLY A 32 13.26 -11.00 3.36
CA GLY A 32 14.49 -10.39 3.88
C GLY A 32 14.51 -10.21 5.40
N ASP A 33 15.67 -9.83 5.94
CA ASP A 33 15.79 -9.42 7.35
C ASP A 33 15.03 -8.12 7.59
N ILE A 34 13.91 -8.22 8.32
CA ILE A 34 12.99 -7.11 8.60
C ILE A 34 13.69 -5.93 9.30
N GLN A 35 14.83 -6.16 9.97
CA GLN A 35 15.62 -5.09 10.56
C GLN A 35 16.11 -4.09 9.51
N GLU A 36 16.47 -4.54 8.30
CA GLU A 36 16.92 -3.62 7.25
C GLU A 36 15.79 -2.66 6.79
N LEU A 37 14.55 -3.16 6.74
CA LEU A 37 13.39 -2.30 6.49
C LEU A 37 13.21 -1.28 7.62
N TYR A 38 13.34 -1.73 8.86
CA TYR A 38 13.23 -0.88 10.05
C TYR A 38 14.29 0.25 10.03
N ASP A 39 15.49 -0.06 9.55
CA ASP A 39 16.62 0.87 9.48
C ASP A 39 16.52 1.88 8.32
N THR A 40 15.44 1.83 7.51
CA THR A 40 15.14 2.84 6.48
C THR A 40 15.23 4.25 7.06
N LYS A 41 16.15 5.07 6.52
CA LYS A 41 16.40 6.42 7.01
C LYS A 41 15.26 7.35 6.60
N LEU A 42 14.67 8.02 7.59
CA LEU A 42 13.67 9.06 7.37
C LEU A 42 14.38 10.41 7.32
N ALA A 43 14.07 11.21 6.30
CA ALA A 43 14.63 12.56 6.20
C ALA A 43 14.07 13.45 7.33
N PRO A 44 14.78 14.52 7.72
CA PRO A 44 14.28 15.44 8.75
C PRO A 44 12.87 15.95 8.43
N GLY A 45 11.96 15.83 9.41
CA GLY A 45 10.56 16.22 9.24
C GLY A 45 9.69 15.22 8.46
N HIS A 46 10.21 14.09 8.00
CA HIS A 46 9.41 13.02 7.42
C HIS A 46 8.94 12.06 8.51
N ALA A 47 7.62 11.92 8.64
CA ALA A 47 7.02 11.02 9.63
C ALA A 47 6.87 9.58 9.14
N ALA A 48 7.07 9.32 7.85
CA ALA A 48 6.94 7.98 7.28
C ALA A 48 7.81 7.80 6.02
N ALA A 49 8.07 6.54 5.69
CA ALA A 49 8.52 6.12 4.38
C ALA A 49 7.51 5.16 3.73
N PHE A 50 7.44 5.23 2.41
CA PHE A 50 6.58 4.40 1.56
C PHE A 50 7.34 3.97 0.30
N SER A 51 6.85 2.94 -0.38
CA SER A 51 7.26 2.65 -1.76
C SER A 51 6.36 3.39 -2.74
N ASP A 52 6.98 4.00 -3.75
CA ASP A 52 6.27 4.49 -4.94
C ASP A 52 5.52 3.33 -5.61
N ASP A 53 4.35 3.62 -6.21
CA ASP A 53 3.42 2.62 -6.77
C ASP A 53 3.23 2.75 -8.30
N CYS A 54 3.87 3.72 -8.95
CA CYS A 54 3.72 3.96 -10.39
C CYS A 54 4.72 3.18 -11.26
N ASP A 55 5.74 2.57 -10.68
CA ASP A 55 6.71 1.75 -11.40
C ASP A 55 6.13 0.35 -11.64
N LEU A 56 5.60 0.13 -12.85
CA LEU A 56 5.05 -1.15 -13.28
C LEU A 56 6.05 -1.93 -14.13
N PRO A 57 6.13 -3.26 -13.98
CA PRO A 57 6.87 -4.09 -14.91
C PRO A 57 6.39 -3.88 -16.34
N SER A 58 7.32 -3.80 -17.28
CA SER A 58 7.07 -3.61 -18.70
C SER A 58 6.48 -4.89 -19.34
N THR A 59 5.22 -5.21 -19.06
CA THR A 59 4.45 -6.17 -19.86
C THR A 59 3.45 -5.39 -20.73
N HIS A 60 3.52 -5.64 -22.03
CA HIS A 60 3.23 -4.70 -23.12
C HIS A 60 1.80 -4.11 -23.22
N GLU A 61 0.82 -4.58 -22.45
CA GLU A 61 -0.58 -4.12 -22.52
C GLU A 61 -1.14 -3.51 -21.23
N MET A 62 -0.63 -3.87 -20.04
CA MET A 62 -1.14 -3.35 -18.77
C MET A 62 -0.65 -1.93 -18.44
N VAL A 63 0.51 -1.52 -18.96
CA VAL A 63 1.25 -0.32 -18.54
C VAL A 63 0.47 0.99 -18.74
N ARG A 64 -0.39 1.11 -19.76
CA ARG A 64 -1.10 2.39 -20.03
C ARG A 64 -2.32 2.62 -19.14
N SER A 65 -3.13 1.58 -18.92
CA SER A 65 -4.34 1.68 -18.10
C SER A 65 -4.02 1.66 -16.61
N VAL A 66 -3.03 0.86 -16.21
CA VAL A 66 -2.61 0.71 -14.81
C VAL A 66 -1.65 1.85 -14.40
N GLY A 67 -0.78 2.31 -15.30
CA GLY A 67 0.14 3.42 -15.03
C GLY A 67 -0.57 4.74 -14.71
N MET A 68 -1.67 5.05 -15.42
CA MET A 68 -2.50 6.24 -15.09
C MET A 68 -3.35 6.04 -13.83
N GLN A 69 -3.62 4.80 -13.42
CA GLN A 69 -4.32 4.51 -12.17
C GLN A 69 -3.40 4.69 -10.95
N ASN A 70 -2.11 4.40 -11.08
CA ASN A 70 -1.12 4.54 -10.00
C ASN A 70 -0.52 5.94 -9.85
N THR A 71 -1.07 6.94 -10.53
CA THR A 71 -0.79 8.35 -10.25
C THR A 71 -1.92 8.97 -9.44
N TYR A 72 -1.72 10.19 -8.93
CA TYR A 72 -2.74 10.92 -8.17
C TYR A 72 -4.08 11.05 -8.93
N MET A 73 -4.06 11.04 -10.28
CA MET A 73 -5.27 10.98 -11.12
C MET A 73 -6.20 9.81 -10.78
N GLY A 74 -5.65 8.63 -10.46
CA GLY A 74 -6.44 7.45 -10.13
C GLY A 74 -7.10 7.48 -8.75
N PHE A 75 -6.65 8.39 -7.88
CA PHE A 75 -7.07 8.47 -6.47
C PHE A 75 -7.92 9.71 -6.14
N LEU A 76 -7.74 10.82 -6.87
CA LEU A 76 -8.37 12.11 -6.58
C LEU A 76 -9.24 12.59 -7.74
N ASP A 77 -10.38 13.20 -7.43
CA ASP A 77 -11.26 13.80 -8.44
C ASP A 77 -10.82 15.23 -8.76
N TYR A 78 -9.99 15.38 -9.80
CA TYR A 78 -9.48 16.67 -10.28
C TYR A 78 -10.56 17.62 -10.85
N ARG A 79 -11.81 17.16 -11.00
CA ARG A 79 -12.95 18.04 -11.31
C ARG A 79 -13.37 18.88 -10.10
N LYS A 80 -12.97 18.49 -8.89
CA LYS A 80 -13.25 19.22 -7.64
C LYS A 80 -12.24 20.35 -7.42
N GLN A 81 -12.72 21.56 -7.13
CA GLN A 81 -11.86 22.72 -6.86
C GLN A 81 -10.92 22.44 -5.68
N ALA A 82 -11.43 21.82 -4.62
CA ALA A 82 -10.67 21.39 -3.45
C ALA A 82 -9.41 20.55 -3.76
N ILE A 83 -9.47 19.73 -4.81
CA ILE A 83 -8.33 18.92 -5.26
C ILE A 83 -7.36 19.76 -6.10
N ARG A 84 -7.87 20.63 -7.00
CA ARG A 84 -7.03 21.54 -7.78
C ARG A 84 -6.23 22.51 -6.92
N ASP A 85 -6.83 23.00 -5.84
CA ASP A 85 -6.21 23.92 -4.88
C ASP A 85 -5.01 23.32 -4.13
N LEU A 86 -4.88 21.98 -4.14
CA LEU A 86 -3.69 21.31 -3.59
C LEU A 86 -2.44 21.57 -4.43
N GLY A 87 -2.58 21.95 -5.70
CA GLY A 87 -1.45 22.18 -6.61
C GLY A 87 -0.66 20.93 -6.97
N ILE A 88 -1.19 19.73 -6.72
CA ILE A 88 -0.53 18.45 -7.01
C ILE A 88 -0.85 18.02 -8.44
N SER A 89 0.18 17.75 -9.25
CA SER A 89 -0.03 17.27 -10.62
C SER A 89 -0.79 15.93 -10.64
N PRO A 90 -1.78 15.73 -11.53
CA PRO A 90 -2.43 14.43 -11.69
C PRO A 90 -1.48 13.32 -12.17
N SER A 91 -0.35 13.68 -12.77
CA SER A 91 0.69 12.73 -13.18
C SER A 91 1.67 12.37 -12.07
N THR A 92 1.58 12.98 -10.88
CA THR A 92 2.46 12.65 -9.76
C THR A 92 2.29 11.19 -9.38
N CYS A 93 3.40 10.48 -9.22
CA CYS A 93 3.43 9.08 -8.76
C CYS A 93 2.75 8.95 -7.39
N SER A 94 1.86 7.97 -7.23
CA SER A 94 1.33 7.61 -5.91
C SER A 94 2.30 6.69 -5.16
N PHE A 95 2.07 6.49 -3.87
CA PHE A 95 2.73 5.46 -3.08
C PHE A 95 1.72 4.46 -2.54
N ASN A 96 2.19 3.27 -2.20
CA ASN A 96 1.37 2.22 -1.63
C ASN A 96 1.48 2.20 -0.09
N PRO A 97 0.39 2.41 0.67
CA PRO A 97 0.44 2.46 2.13
C PRO A 97 0.34 1.08 2.82
N GLY A 98 0.55 -0.01 2.09
CA GLY A 98 0.55 -1.36 2.67
C GLY A 98 1.90 -1.79 3.24
N VAL A 99 2.96 -1.01 3.01
CA VAL A 99 4.23 -1.10 3.72
C VAL A 99 4.58 0.32 4.19
N ILE A 100 4.72 0.50 5.50
CA ILE A 100 5.01 1.81 6.09
C ILE A 100 6.13 1.65 7.11
N VAL A 101 7.16 2.49 7.00
CA VAL A 101 8.12 2.70 8.10
C VAL A 101 7.78 4.05 8.73
N ALA A 102 7.16 4.06 9.90
CA ALA A 102 6.63 5.28 10.51
C ALA A 102 7.45 5.71 11.74
N ASN A 103 7.79 7.00 11.80
CA ASN A 103 8.27 7.67 13.02
C ASN A 103 7.06 8.20 13.79
N MET A 104 6.76 7.54 14.90
CA MET A 104 5.60 7.81 15.74
C MET A 104 5.71 9.15 16.46
N THR A 105 6.92 9.58 16.80
CA THR A 105 7.17 10.87 17.44
C THR A 105 6.85 12.01 16.47
N GLU A 106 7.40 11.95 15.25
CA GLU A 106 7.15 12.97 14.23
C GLU A 106 5.68 12.96 13.78
N TRP A 107 5.08 11.77 13.64
CA TRP A 107 3.65 11.61 13.29
C TRP A 107 2.73 12.28 14.32
N LYS A 108 3.03 12.11 15.62
CA LYS A 108 2.30 12.77 16.72
C LYS A 108 2.54 14.28 16.71
N HIS A 109 3.80 14.70 16.57
CA HIS A 109 4.20 16.11 16.55
C HIS A 109 3.46 16.89 15.45
N GLN A 110 3.41 16.35 14.24
CA GLN A 110 2.71 16.95 13.09
C GLN A 110 1.18 16.73 13.12
N ARG A 111 0.65 16.01 14.10
CA ARG A 111 -0.78 15.68 14.22
C ARG A 111 -1.35 15.03 12.96
N ILE A 112 -0.58 14.14 12.31
CA ILE A 112 -0.93 13.55 11.01
C ILE A 112 -2.27 12.82 11.05
N THR A 113 -2.56 12.07 12.13
CA THR A 113 -3.86 11.40 12.30
C THR A 113 -5.03 12.38 12.20
N LYS A 114 -4.92 13.59 12.75
CA LYS A 114 -5.95 14.64 12.64
C LYS A 114 -6.07 15.21 11.24
N GLN A 115 -4.97 15.29 10.50
CA GLN A 115 -5.00 15.70 9.09
C GLN A 115 -5.70 14.64 8.22
N LEU A 116 -5.43 13.35 8.46
CA LEU A 116 -6.08 12.23 7.78
C LEU A 116 -7.59 12.22 8.05
N GLU A 117 -8.00 12.34 9.32
CA GLU A 117 -9.40 12.46 9.73
C GLU A 117 -10.11 13.63 9.02
N LYS A 118 -9.46 14.79 8.96
CA LYS A 118 -10.00 15.98 8.27
C LYS A 118 -10.28 15.70 6.80
N TRP A 119 -9.34 15.06 6.10
CA TRP A 119 -9.52 14.73 4.68
C TRP A 119 -10.59 13.66 4.45
N MET A 120 -10.71 12.70 5.35
CA MET A 120 -11.79 11.74 5.36
C MET A 120 -13.16 12.40 5.50
N GLN A 121 -13.31 13.30 6.48
CA GLN A 121 -14.55 14.05 6.70
C GLN A 121 -14.91 14.89 5.47
N ARG A 122 -13.92 15.61 4.92
CA ARG A 122 -14.13 16.42 3.71
C ARG A 122 -14.54 15.58 2.50
N ASN A 123 -14.00 14.37 2.36
CA ASN A 123 -14.42 13.47 1.29
C ASN A 123 -15.88 13.01 1.44
N VAL A 124 -16.37 12.80 2.66
CA VAL A 124 -17.79 12.47 2.89
C VAL A 124 -18.71 13.60 2.42
N GLU A 125 -18.29 14.86 2.62
CA GLU A 125 -19.08 16.04 2.27
C GLU A 125 -18.99 16.40 0.78
N GLU A 126 -17.80 16.32 0.19
CA GLU A 126 -17.53 16.87 -1.15
C GLU A 126 -17.32 15.80 -2.24
N ASN A 127 -17.19 14.52 -1.85
CA ASN A 127 -16.85 13.38 -2.71
C ASN A 127 -15.59 13.66 -3.56
N LEU A 128 -14.45 13.75 -2.87
CA LEU A 128 -13.17 14.21 -3.41
C LEU A 128 -12.31 13.11 -4.03
N TYR A 129 -12.56 11.86 -3.67
CA TYR A 129 -11.74 10.73 -4.10
C TYR A 129 -12.37 10.04 -5.31
N SER A 130 -11.51 9.53 -6.18
CA SER A 130 -11.97 8.74 -7.32
C SER A 130 -12.50 7.38 -6.85
N SER A 131 -13.57 6.90 -7.48
CA SER A 131 -14.16 5.58 -7.22
C SER A 131 -13.48 4.44 -8.01
N THR A 132 -12.43 4.73 -8.77
CA THR A 132 -11.82 3.79 -9.73
C THR A 132 -10.94 2.71 -9.10
N LEU A 133 -10.43 2.92 -7.88
CA LEU A 133 -9.53 1.97 -7.22
C LEU A 133 -10.13 1.45 -5.91
N GLY A 134 -10.21 0.12 -5.78
CA GLY A 134 -10.80 -0.59 -4.63
C GLY A 134 -10.12 -0.36 -3.26
N GLY A 135 -9.02 0.40 -3.22
CA GLY A 135 -8.33 0.87 -2.00
C GLY A 135 -8.29 2.40 -1.84
N GLY A 136 -8.84 3.16 -2.79
CA GLY A 136 -8.63 4.60 -2.91
C GLY A 136 -9.06 5.39 -1.67
N VAL A 137 -10.14 5.00 -0.98
CA VAL A 137 -10.68 5.79 0.13
C VAL A 137 -9.71 5.96 1.31
N ALA A 138 -8.93 4.93 1.65
CA ALA A 138 -7.94 5.04 2.72
C ALA A 138 -6.59 5.57 2.22
N THR A 139 -6.24 5.29 0.96
CA THR A 139 -4.98 5.75 0.38
C THR A 139 -5.00 7.25 0.03
N SER A 140 -6.09 7.77 -0.53
CA SER A 140 -6.22 9.17 -0.94
C SER A 140 -5.88 10.21 0.15
N PRO A 141 -6.39 10.14 1.40
CA PRO A 141 -5.98 11.08 2.44
C PRO A 141 -4.49 10.96 2.79
N MET A 142 -3.91 9.76 2.74
CA MET A 142 -2.48 9.58 2.98
C MET A 142 -1.66 10.21 1.86
N LEU A 143 -2.03 10.01 0.60
CA LEU A 143 -1.38 10.68 -0.54
C LEU A 143 -1.37 12.19 -0.33
N ILE A 144 -2.51 12.79 0.03
CA ILE A 144 -2.59 14.25 0.25
C ILE A 144 -1.73 14.70 1.43
N VAL A 145 -1.81 14.02 2.58
CA VAL A 145 -1.11 14.45 3.81
C VAL A 145 0.40 14.26 3.72
N PHE A 146 0.84 13.19 3.05
CA PHE A 146 2.26 12.89 2.90
C PHE A 146 2.89 13.41 1.61
N HIS A 147 2.14 14.03 0.69
CA HIS A 147 2.68 14.56 -0.56
C HIS A 147 3.92 15.43 -0.32
N GLY A 148 5.06 15.02 -0.88
CA GLY A 148 6.37 15.70 -0.72
C GLY A 148 6.97 15.63 0.68
N LYS A 149 6.44 14.81 1.59
CA LYS A 149 6.83 14.72 3.01
C LYS A 149 7.00 13.28 3.51
N TYR A 150 7.51 12.41 2.65
CA TYR A 150 7.84 11.03 2.99
C TYR A 150 9.19 10.64 2.40
N SER A 151 9.83 9.66 3.02
CA SER A 151 11.06 9.04 2.50
C SER A 151 10.73 7.82 1.65
N ALA A 152 11.62 7.45 0.73
CA ALA A 152 11.43 6.26 -0.10
C ALA A 152 11.86 4.99 0.65
N ILE A 153 11.07 3.92 0.50
CA ILE A 153 11.47 2.55 0.81
C ILE A 153 12.17 1.98 -0.44
N ASN A 154 13.22 1.17 -0.24
CA ASN A 154 13.88 0.48 -1.35
C ASN A 154 12.86 -0.43 -2.08
N PRO A 155 12.74 -0.37 -3.42
CA PRO A 155 11.75 -1.16 -4.16
C PRO A 155 11.78 -2.67 -3.89
N MET A 156 12.94 -3.25 -3.54
CA MET A 156 13.05 -4.69 -3.20
C MET A 156 12.26 -5.06 -1.93
N TRP A 157 11.97 -4.08 -1.08
CA TRP A 157 11.13 -4.22 0.11
C TRP A 157 9.62 -4.04 -0.17
N HIS A 158 9.22 -3.95 -1.45
CA HIS A 158 7.80 -3.85 -1.81
C HIS A 158 7.52 -4.31 -3.25
N ILE A 159 7.81 -5.59 -3.53
CA ILE A 159 7.36 -6.21 -4.78
C ILE A 159 5.85 -6.44 -4.69
N ARG A 160 5.12 -5.75 -5.56
CA ARG A 160 3.67 -5.56 -5.47
C ARG A 160 3.02 -5.86 -6.82
N HIS A 161 1.72 -5.67 -6.86
CA HIS A 161 0.79 -5.98 -7.95
C HIS A 161 0.57 -7.48 -8.20
N LEU A 162 1.07 -8.35 -7.33
CA LEU A 162 0.84 -9.79 -7.44
C LEU A 162 -0.66 -10.14 -7.35
N GLY A 163 -1.46 -9.29 -6.70
CA GLY A 163 -2.92 -9.47 -6.61
C GLY A 163 -3.75 -8.74 -7.66
N TRP A 164 -3.15 -8.08 -8.65
CA TRP A 164 -3.88 -7.22 -9.60
C TRP A 164 -4.49 -7.98 -10.76
N SER A 165 -3.78 -9.02 -11.23
CA SER A 165 -4.19 -9.87 -12.34
C SER A 165 -3.78 -11.31 -12.03
N PRO A 166 -4.56 -12.33 -12.43
CA PRO A 166 -4.11 -13.70 -12.41
C PRO A 166 -2.96 -13.96 -13.40
N ASP A 167 -2.65 -12.97 -14.25
CA ASP A 167 -1.56 -12.99 -15.20
C ASP A 167 -0.41 -12.03 -14.80
N ALA A 168 -0.38 -11.54 -13.56
CA ALA A 168 0.72 -10.70 -13.07
C ALA A 168 1.98 -11.54 -12.82
N HIS A 169 2.95 -11.49 -13.73
CA HIS A 169 4.15 -12.32 -13.64
C HIS A 169 5.40 -11.49 -13.44
N TYR A 170 6.12 -11.77 -12.35
CA TYR A 170 7.54 -11.46 -12.22
C TYR A 170 8.35 -12.70 -12.58
N SER A 171 9.62 -12.51 -12.97
CA SER A 171 10.51 -13.66 -13.15
C SER A 171 10.81 -14.30 -11.79
N GLU A 172 10.94 -15.62 -11.78
CA GLU A 172 11.24 -16.39 -10.57
C GLU A 172 12.52 -15.89 -9.87
N HIS A 173 13.58 -15.63 -10.65
CA HIS A 173 14.81 -15.04 -10.14
C HIS A 173 14.58 -13.69 -9.44
N PHE A 174 13.69 -12.84 -9.99
CA PHE A 174 13.40 -11.55 -9.37
C PHE A 174 12.64 -11.72 -8.05
N LEU A 175 11.73 -12.69 -7.98
CA LEU A 175 11.00 -13.00 -6.75
C LEU A 175 11.90 -13.58 -5.66
N GLN A 176 12.92 -14.36 -6.03
CA GLN A 176 13.91 -14.87 -5.08
C GLN A 176 14.78 -13.76 -4.47
N GLU A 177 15.13 -12.75 -5.25
CA GLU A 177 15.90 -11.59 -4.78
C GLU A 177 15.04 -10.58 -4.00
N ALA A 178 13.71 -10.62 -4.17
CA ALA A 178 12.78 -9.75 -3.47
C ALA A 178 12.86 -9.94 -1.95
N LYS A 179 12.76 -8.84 -1.19
CA LYS A 179 12.74 -8.88 0.28
C LYS A 179 11.33 -8.94 0.85
N LEU A 180 10.34 -8.50 0.07
CA LEU A 180 8.94 -8.52 0.45
C LEU A 180 8.05 -8.65 -0.79
N LEU A 181 7.08 -9.56 -0.73
CA LEU A 181 6.09 -9.83 -1.75
C LEU A 181 4.70 -9.42 -1.26
N HIS A 182 3.90 -8.78 -2.11
CA HIS A 182 2.60 -8.22 -1.72
C HIS A 182 1.53 -8.50 -2.80
N TRP A 183 0.48 -9.23 -2.42
CA TRP A 183 -0.71 -9.48 -3.26
C TRP A 183 -1.77 -8.38 -3.11
N ASN A 184 -1.35 -7.12 -3.24
CA ASN A 184 -2.19 -5.91 -3.09
C ASN A 184 -3.23 -5.75 -4.20
N GLY A 185 -4.23 -6.62 -4.26
CA GLY A 185 -5.32 -6.50 -5.23
C GLY A 185 -6.46 -7.46 -4.93
N ARG A 186 -7.23 -7.79 -5.98
CA ARG A 186 -8.40 -8.67 -5.85
C ARG A 186 -8.03 -10.14 -5.76
N TYR A 187 -6.99 -10.56 -6.47
CA TYR A 187 -6.56 -11.94 -6.56
C TYR A 187 -5.65 -12.23 -5.37
N LYS A 188 -6.05 -13.17 -4.51
CA LYS A 188 -5.34 -13.48 -3.26
C LYS A 188 -4.68 -14.84 -3.35
N PRO A 189 -3.50 -15.03 -2.74
CA PRO A 189 -2.74 -16.26 -2.89
C PRO A 189 -3.39 -17.48 -2.23
N TRP A 190 -4.37 -17.24 -1.35
CA TRP A 190 -5.19 -18.26 -0.72
C TRP A 190 -6.51 -18.57 -1.46
N ASP A 191 -6.73 -17.93 -2.61
CA ASP A 191 -7.90 -18.09 -3.48
C ASP A 191 -7.44 -18.44 -4.91
N TYR A 192 -8.39 -18.69 -5.82
CA TYR A 192 -8.14 -18.94 -7.24
C TYR A 192 -9.06 -18.07 -8.13
N PRO A 193 -8.54 -17.47 -9.22
CA PRO A 193 -7.15 -17.54 -9.70
C PRO A 193 -6.20 -16.59 -8.94
N SER A 194 -4.93 -16.97 -8.83
CA SER A 194 -3.85 -16.14 -8.27
C SER A 194 -2.49 -16.61 -8.78
N VAL A 195 -1.54 -15.67 -8.86
CA VAL A 195 -0.15 -15.96 -9.22
C VAL A 195 0.68 -16.33 -8.00
N HIS A 196 1.75 -17.10 -8.24
CA HIS A 196 2.78 -17.43 -7.26
C HIS A 196 2.22 -17.99 -5.93
N THR A 197 1.15 -18.80 -6.00
CA THR A 197 0.49 -19.38 -4.81
C THR A 197 1.39 -20.32 -4.02
N ASP A 198 2.34 -20.95 -4.71
CA ASP A 198 3.38 -21.82 -4.15
C ASP A 198 4.27 -21.08 -3.13
N LEU A 199 4.63 -19.81 -3.40
CA LEU A 199 5.40 -19.00 -2.45
C LEU A 199 4.63 -18.76 -1.15
N TRP A 200 3.31 -18.55 -1.23
CA TRP A 200 2.44 -18.38 -0.07
C TRP A 200 2.25 -19.69 0.71
N GLU A 201 2.09 -20.80 0.00
CA GLU A 201 1.88 -22.11 0.61
C GLU A 201 3.05 -22.57 1.48
N ASN A 202 4.28 -22.16 1.18
CA ASN A 202 5.45 -22.42 2.02
C ASN A 202 5.29 -21.89 3.46
N TRP A 203 4.44 -20.89 3.67
CA TRP A 203 4.20 -20.25 4.97
C TRP A 203 2.77 -20.46 5.48
N PHE A 204 1.92 -21.14 4.71
CA PHE A 204 0.52 -21.34 5.08
C PHE A 204 0.41 -22.33 6.25
N ILE A 205 -0.22 -21.88 7.33
CA ILE A 205 -0.59 -22.73 8.46
C ILE A 205 -2.07 -23.11 8.29
N PRO A 206 -2.40 -24.42 8.22
CA PRO A 206 -3.79 -24.85 8.12
C PRO A 206 -4.65 -24.29 9.25
N ASP A 207 -5.86 -23.83 8.90
CA ASP A 207 -6.82 -23.32 9.89
C ASP A 207 -7.15 -24.42 10.90
N PRO A 208 -6.86 -24.22 12.20
CA PRO A 208 -7.11 -25.25 13.22
C PRO A 208 -8.59 -25.57 13.39
N SER A 209 -9.50 -24.69 12.96
CA SER A 209 -10.94 -24.93 12.96
C SER A 209 -11.44 -25.73 11.75
N GLY A 210 -10.59 -25.89 10.72
CA GLY A 210 -10.92 -26.59 9.47
C GLY A 210 -11.97 -25.88 8.60
N LYS A 211 -12.38 -24.65 8.96
CA LYS A 211 -13.39 -23.88 8.23
C LYS A 211 -12.82 -23.25 6.97
N PHE A 212 -11.58 -22.80 7.06
CA PHE A 212 -10.86 -22.23 5.93
C PHE A 212 -10.00 -23.28 5.25
N LYS A 213 -10.09 -23.32 3.91
CA LYS A 213 -9.24 -24.12 3.04
C LYS A 213 -8.78 -23.26 1.88
N LEU A 214 -7.56 -23.51 1.42
CA LEU A 214 -7.06 -22.91 0.18
C LEU A 214 -7.94 -23.39 -0.99
N ILE A 215 -8.28 -22.47 -1.88
CA ILE A 215 -9.01 -22.78 -3.12
C ILE A 215 -7.97 -22.96 -4.23
N ARG A 216 -7.98 -24.12 -4.90
CA ARG A 216 -7.04 -24.48 -5.97
C ARG A 216 -7.79 -25.02 -7.19
N PRO A 217 -7.21 -24.94 -8.40
CA PRO A 217 -7.89 -25.43 -9.60
C PRO A 217 -8.21 -26.93 -9.54
N ASP A 218 -7.40 -27.72 -8.80
CA ASP A 218 -7.55 -29.18 -8.68
C ASP A 218 -8.13 -29.65 -7.33
N SER A 219 -8.64 -28.73 -6.48
CA SER A 219 -9.17 -29.04 -5.13
C SER A 219 -10.67 -29.32 -5.07
#